data_AF-F3FLN3-F1
#
_entry.id   AF-F3FLN3-F1
#
_cell.length_a   1.000
_cell.length_b   1.000
_cell.length_c   1.000
_cell.angle_alpha   90.00
_cell.angle_beta   90.00
_cell.angle_gamma   90.00
#
_symmetry.space_group_name_H-M   'P 1'
#
loop_
_entity.id
_entity.type
_entity.pdbx_description
1 polymer ?
#
loop_
_entity_poly.entity_id
_entity_poly.type
_entity_poly.pdbx_seq_one_letter_code
_entity_poly.pdbx_strand_id
1 'polypeptide(L)'
;CLELKLRGNAVFRNLLIWPYAVSGATIGIVFHVLANPVMGIFAWLNAIAPGIWAPYSSPIQSMLLLIVAYAWCLVPFNFVMLVASLKSVPDDYLAAAALDGAGPLRRMLDIQLPLIAPYLLFVFVIDLLESLSNSFGLVDTLTQGGPGDTTNVLAYKIYTDGFMGLDLAGSSTLSVLMLLAVVALSVAQFKLLSRFQRRGVKA
;
A
#
# COMPACT_ATOMS: atom_id res chain seq x y z
N CYS A 1 14.84 -24.25 -5.75
CA CYS A 1 16.08 -23.46 -5.52
C CYS A 1 15.90 -22.20 -4.65
N LEU A 2 14.73 -21.94 -4.05
CA LEU A 2 14.50 -20.81 -3.14
C LEU A 2 14.14 -21.25 -1.71
N GLU A 3 14.72 -22.36 -1.25
CA GLU A 3 14.94 -22.55 0.19
C GLU A 3 16.23 -21.84 0.58
N LEU A 4 16.21 -20.49 0.58
CA LEU A 4 17.02 -19.81 1.57
C LEU A 4 16.38 -20.11 2.91
N LYS A 5 16.76 -21.26 3.49
CA LYS A 5 16.58 -21.61 4.90
C LYS A 5 17.39 -20.59 5.72
N LEU A 6 16.94 -19.35 5.73
CA LEU A 6 17.41 -18.32 6.64
C LEU A 6 17.06 -18.81 8.04
N ARG A 7 18.07 -19.29 8.76
CA ARG A 7 17.99 -19.55 10.20
C ARG A 7 17.54 -18.24 10.85
N GLY A 8 16.27 -18.17 11.28
CA GLY A 8 15.62 -16.94 11.75
C GLY A 8 14.37 -16.50 10.97
N ASN A 9 13.91 -17.27 9.98
CA ASN A 9 12.76 -16.92 9.13
C ASN A 9 11.49 -16.49 9.91
N ALA A 10 11.21 -17.11 11.06
CA ALA A 10 10.08 -16.73 11.90
C ALA A 10 10.26 -15.37 12.59
N VAL A 11 11.46 -15.09 13.11
CA VAL A 11 11.80 -13.81 13.75
C VAL A 11 11.77 -12.69 12.73
N PHE A 12 12.37 -12.91 11.56
CA PHE A 12 12.38 -11.93 10.46
C PHE A 12 10.98 -11.64 9.93
N ARG A 13 10.14 -12.67 9.78
CA ARG A 13 8.73 -12.50 9.37
C ARG A 13 7.94 -11.71 10.41
N ASN A 14 8.11 -11.97 11.70
CA ASN A 14 7.41 -11.25 12.76
C ASN A 14 7.88 -9.79 12.85
N LEU A 15 9.19 -9.54 12.72
CA LEU A 15 9.79 -8.20 12.62
C LEU A 15 9.46 -7.46 11.32
N LEU A 16 8.93 -8.14 10.32
CA LEU A 16 8.40 -7.48 9.13
C LEU A 16 6.94 -7.09 9.35
N ILE A 17 6.12 -7.94 9.96
CA ILE A 17 4.66 -7.72 10.05
C ILE A 17 4.29 -6.62 11.07
N TRP A 18 5.14 -6.31 12.05
CA TRP A 18 4.81 -5.35 13.12
C TRP A 18 4.35 -3.93 12.68
N PRO A 19 4.81 -3.30 11.57
CA PRO A 19 4.37 -1.96 11.20
C PRO A 19 2.91 -1.94 10.77
N TYR A 20 2.44 -3.06 10.18
CA TYR A 20 1.04 -3.22 9.78
C TYR A 20 0.09 -3.28 10.98
N ALA A 21 0.59 -3.66 12.17
CA ALA A 21 -0.21 -3.68 13.40
C ALA A 21 -0.42 -2.30 14.04
N VAL A 22 0.32 -1.28 13.57
CA VAL A 22 0.25 0.07 14.13
C VAL A 22 -0.86 0.85 13.43
N SER A 23 -1.63 1.64 14.19
CA SER A 23 -2.71 2.46 13.63
C SER A 23 -2.16 3.54 12.68
N GLY A 24 -2.87 3.82 11.59
CA GLY A 24 -2.46 4.86 10.62
C GLY A 24 -2.25 6.24 11.24
N ALA A 25 -3.03 6.59 12.26
CA ALA A 25 -2.89 7.85 13.00
C ALA A 25 -1.58 7.93 13.79
N THR A 26 -1.17 6.85 14.46
CA THR A 26 0.12 6.80 15.16
C THR A 26 1.28 6.99 14.18
N ILE A 27 1.18 6.38 13.00
CA ILE A 27 2.21 6.47 11.96
C ILE A 27 2.29 7.90 11.42
N GLY A 28 1.15 8.56 11.17
CA GLY A 28 1.15 9.95 10.73
C GLY A 28 1.80 10.88 11.74
N ILE A 29 1.57 10.70 13.04
CA ILE A 29 2.28 11.47 14.08
C ILE A 29 3.79 11.23 14.03
N VAL A 30 4.22 9.97 13.93
CA VAL A 30 5.65 9.63 13.84
C VAL A 30 6.27 10.30 12.61
N PHE A 31 5.68 10.10 11.44
CA PHE A 31 6.19 10.71 10.20
C PHE A 31 6.13 12.23 10.22
N HIS A 32 5.15 12.84 10.89
CA HIS A 32 5.10 14.28 11.10
C HIS A 32 6.31 14.77 11.90
N VAL A 33 6.69 14.07 12.98
CA VAL A 33 7.89 14.43 13.75
C VAL A 33 9.16 14.20 12.91
N LEU A 34 9.26 13.07 12.20
CA LEU A 34 10.42 12.74 11.39
C LEU A 34 10.60 13.69 10.19
N ALA A 35 9.51 14.17 9.61
CA ALA A 35 9.51 15.10 8.48
C ALA A 35 9.66 16.56 8.89
N ASN A 36 9.74 16.87 10.19
CA ASN A 36 9.87 18.24 10.66
C ASN A 36 11.08 18.94 10.00
N PRO A 37 10.91 20.12 9.38
CA PRO A 37 11.97 20.78 8.62
C PRO A 37 13.11 21.35 9.47
N VAL A 38 12.92 21.44 10.79
CA VAL A 38 13.89 22.01 11.73
C VAL A 38 14.60 20.93 12.54
N MET A 39 13.86 19.94 13.04
CA MET A 39 14.38 18.92 13.97
C MET A 39 14.24 17.47 13.46
N GLY A 40 13.63 17.28 12.28
CA GLY A 40 13.38 15.96 11.70
C GLY A 40 14.63 15.33 11.07
N ILE A 41 14.49 14.09 10.61
CA ILE A 41 15.56 13.33 9.95
C ILE A 41 16.06 14.05 8.70
N PHE A 42 15.18 14.77 7.99
CA PHE A 42 15.53 15.49 6.77
C PHE A 42 15.91 16.96 7.00
N ALA A 43 15.98 17.42 8.25
CA ALA A 43 16.32 18.81 8.57
C ALA A 43 17.72 19.21 8.08
N TRP A 44 18.66 18.26 7.97
CA TRP A 44 20.00 18.53 7.43
C TRP A 44 19.97 19.04 5.97
N LEU A 45 18.94 18.72 5.18
CA LEU A 45 18.78 19.26 3.83
C LEU A 45 18.60 20.78 3.84
N ASN A 46 17.92 21.30 4.86
CA ASN A 46 17.74 22.74 5.05
C ASN A 46 19.00 23.45 5.56
N ALA A 47 19.98 22.70 6.08
CA ALA A 47 21.30 23.24 6.42
C ALA A 47 22.19 23.44 5.18
N ILE A 48 21.95 22.69 4.10
CA ILE A 48 22.68 22.83 2.82
C ILE A 48 22.12 23.99 2.02
N ALA A 49 20.80 24.04 1.83
CA ALA A 49 20.14 25.23 1.33
C ALA A 49 18.78 25.42 2.01
N PRO A 50 18.50 26.62 2.55
CA PRO A 50 17.22 26.90 3.20
C PRO A 50 16.04 26.68 2.26
N GLY A 51 15.06 25.91 2.71
CA GLY A 51 13.80 25.70 1.98
C GLY A 51 13.79 24.54 0.98
N ILE A 52 14.86 23.74 0.88
CA ILE A 52 14.86 22.51 0.08
C ILE A 52 13.80 21.53 0.62
N TRP A 53 13.70 21.39 1.94
CA TRP A 53 12.77 20.48 2.59
C TRP A 53 11.70 21.27 3.34
N ALA A 54 10.54 21.38 2.71
CA ALA A 54 9.35 22.07 3.21
C ALA A 54 8.08 21.22 2.92
N PRO A 55 7.93 20.05 3.58
CA PRO A 55 6.83 19.12 3.31
C PRO A 55 5.45 19.70 3.59
N TYR A 56 5.35 20.67 4.51
CA TYR A 56 4.08 21.33 4.86
C TYR A 56 3.71 22.50 3.95
N SER A 57 4.63 22.96 3.10
CA SER A 57 4.41 24.09 2.20
C SER A 57 4.42 23.69 0.73
N SER A 58 5.16 22.64 0.36
CA SER A 58 5.24 22.13 -1.01
C SER A 58 4.24 20.99 -1.24
N PRO A 59 3.27 21.13 -2.17
CA PRO A 59 2.32 20.06 -2.52
C PRO A 59 2.98 18.74 -2.87
N ILE A 60 4.08 18.81 -3.63
CA ILE A 60 4.80 17.64 -4.12
C ILE A 60 5.45 16.90 -2.95
N GLN A 61 6.07 17.63 -2.03
CA GLN A 61 6.74 17.02 -0.88
C GLN A 61 5.73 16.46 0.12
N SER A 62 4.60 17.13 0.34
CA SER A 62 3.50 16.63 1.18
C SER A 62 2.97 15.30 0.63
N MET A 63 2.65 15.26 -0.67
CA MET A 63 2.15 14.05 -1.33
C MET A 63 3.19 12.91 -1.29
N LEU A 64 4.46 13.19 -1.59
CA LEU A 64 5.52 12.18 -1.52
C LEU A 64 5.69 11.63 -0.10
N LEU A 65 5.67 12.49 0.91
CA LEU A 65 5.76 12.08 2.31
C LEU A 65 4.59 11.17 2.69
N LEU A 66 3.37 11.50 2.27
CA LEU A 66 2.18 10.70 2.50
C LEU A 66 2.29 9.34 1.80
N ILE A 67 2.70 9.29 0.53
CA ILE A 67 2.91 8.05 -0.22
C ILE A 67 3.94 7.15 0.48
N VAL A 68 5.07 7.72 0.92
CA VAL A 68 6.12 6.97 1.62
C VAL A 68 5.60 6.42 2.96
N ALA A 69 4.92 7.25 3.75
CA ALA A 69 4.34 6.83 5.02
C ALA A 69 3.30 5.72 4.82
N TYR A 70 2.43 5.85 3.83
CA TYR A 70 1.43 4.84 3.50
C TYR A 70 2.06 3.54 3.00
N ALA A 71 3.03 3.64 2.07
CA ALA A 71 3.76 2.48 1.55
C ALA A 71 4.49 1.74 2.65
N TRP A 72 5.08 2.44 3.63
CA TRP A 72 5.76 1.82 4.76
C TRP A 72 4.84 0.88 5.56
N CYS A 73 3.55 1.21 5.68
CA CYS A 73 2.55 0.37 6.35
C CYS A 73 2.19 -0.88 5.54
N LEU A 74 2.04 -0.75 4.22
CA LEU A 74 1.52 -1.81 3.34
C LEU A 74 2.61 -2.77 2.85
N VAL A 75 3.85 -2.29 2.70
CA VAL A 75 4.97 -3.09 2.18
C VAL A 75 5.14 -4.41 2.93
N PRO A 76 5.07 -4.49 4.26
CA PRO A 76 5.25 -5.76 4.94
C PRO A 76 4.14 -6.79 4.67
N PHE A 77 2.89 -6.35 4.63
CA PHE A 77 1.76 -7.21 4.29
C PHE A 77 1.93 -7.77 2.88
N ASN A 78 2.22 -6.88 1.92
CA ASN A 78 2.44 -7.25 0.52
C ASN A 78 3.64 -8.18 0.36
N PHE A 79 4.73 -7.92 1.07
CA PHE A 79 5.91 -8.77 1.02
C PHE A 79 5.61 -10.20 1.47
N VAL A 80 4.89 -10.37 2.59
CA VAL A 80 4.52 -11.71 3.10
C VAL A 80 3.60 -12.43 2.12
N MET A 81 2.61 -11.73 1.57
CA MET A 81 1.68 -12.28 0.59
C MET A 81 2.38 -12.68 -0.71
N LEU A 82 3.28 -11.84 -1.21
CA LEU A 82 4.08 -12.10 -2.41
C LEU A 82 4.98 -13.32 -2.22
N VAL A 83 5.70 -13.41 -1.10
CA VAL A 83 6.55 -14.57 -0.80
C VAL A 83 5.72 -15.85 -0.66
N ALA A 84 4.55 -15.79 -0.03
CA ALA A 84 3.64 -16.93 0.07
C ALA A 84 3.16 -17.40 -1.32
N SER A 85 2.78 -16.45 -2.19
CA SER A 85 2.33 -16.76 -3.55
C SER A 85 3.44 -17.36 -4.42
N LEU A 86 4.67 -16.82 -4.33
CA LEU A 86 5.83 -17.35 -5.04
C LEU A 86 6.17 -18.78 -4.61
N LYS A 87 5.94 -19.11 -3.33
CA LYS A 87 6.14 -20.47 -2.80
C LYS A 87 5.08 -21.47 -3.26
N SER A 88 3.93 -21.02 -3.74
CA SER A 88 2.92 -21.93 -4.29
C SER A 88 3.24 -22.44 -5.70
N VAL A 89 4.23 -21.84 -6.38
CA VAL A 89 4.66 -22.29 -7.70
C VAL A 89 5.41 -23.62 -7.57
N PRO A 90 4.95 -24.72 -8.20
CA PRO A 90 5.61 -26.01 -8.11
C PRO A 90 7.06 -25.97 -8.62
N ASP A 91 7.97 -26.62 -7.90
CA ASP A 91 9.40 -26.64 -8.26
C ASP A 91 9.65 -27.29 -9.62
N ASP A 92 8.75 -28.16 -10.10
CA ASP A 92 8.84 -28.86 -11.39
C ASP A 92 8.92 -27.87 -12.57
N TYR A 93 8.12 -26.80 -12.57
CA TYR A 93 8.16 -25.76 -13.60
C TYR A 93 9.51 -25.02 -13.59
N LEU A 94 10.08 -24.79 -12.41
CA LEU A 94 11.37 -24.10 -12.26
C LEU A 94 12.55 -25.01 -12.64
N ALA A 95 12.43 -26.31 -12.41
CA ALA A 95 13.41 -27.31 -12.81
C ALA A 95 13.42 -27.51 -14.33
N ALA A 96 12.25 -27.61 -14.96
CA ALA A 96 12.12 -27.69 -16.42
C ALA A 96 12.75 -26.46 -17.10
N ALA A 97 12.41 -25.25 -16.63
CA ALA A 97 13.00 -24.02 -17.16
C ALA A 97 14.51 -23.91 -16.92
N ALA A 98 15.04 -24.59 -15.90
CA ALA A 98 16.48 -24.67 -15.68
C ALA A 98 17.18 -25.55 -16.71
N LEU A 99 16.55 -26.66 -17.09
CA LEU A 99 17.01 -27.54 -18.16
C LEU A 99 16.97 -26.80 -19.52
N ASP A 100 15.98 -25.94 -19.73
CA ASP A 100 15.86 -25.08 -20.93
C ASP A 100 16.82 -23.87 -20.93
N GLY A 101 17.73 -23.78 -19.96
CA GLY A 101 18.74 -22.71 -19.89
C GLY A 101 18.18 -21.33 -19.52
N ALA A 102 16.94 -21.23 -19.02
CA ALA A 102 16.38 -19.95 -18.61
C ALA A 102 17.14 -19.39 -17.38
N GLY A 103 17.60 -18.14 -17.46
CA GLY A 103 18.21 -17.43 -16.32
C GLY A 103 17.18 -17.03 -15.25
N PRO A 104 17.62 -16.60 -14.06
CA PRO A 104 16.74 -16.29 -12.93
C PRO A 104 15.70 -15.19 -13.22
N LEU A 105 16.10 -14.12 -13.92
CA LEU A 105 15.17 -13.05 -14.35
C LEU A 105 14.11 -13.57 -15.33
N ARG A 106 14.52 -14.44 -16.25
CA ARG A 106 13.62 -15.03 -17.25
C ARG A 106 12.61 -15.98 -16.61
N ARG A 107 13.05 -16.81 -15.65
CA ARG A 107 12.14 -17.65 -14.85
C ARG A 107 11.16 -16.82 -14.02
N MET A 108 11.59 -15.68 -13.48
CA MET A 108 10.69 -14.80 -12.72
C MET A 108 9.62 -14.18 -13.63
N LEU A 109 10.02 -13.61 -14.76
CA LEU A 109 9.12 -12.90 -15.67
C LEU A 109 8.21 -13.84 -16.49
N ASP A 110 8.76 -14.94 -17.02
CA ASP A 110 8.04 -15.80 -17.98
C ASP A 110 7.21 -16.89 -17.27
N ILE A 111 7.55 -17.25 -16.03
CA ILE A 111 6.92 -18.38 -15.32
C ILE A 111 6.29 -17.91 -14.02
N GLN A 112 7.08 -17.39 -13.08
CA GLN A 112 6.59 -17.08 -11.73
C GLN A 112 5.52 -15.99 -11.74
N LEU A 113 5.80 -14.84 -12.35
CA LEU A 113 4.86 -13.71 -12.45
C LEU A 113 3.51 -14.08 -13.08
N PRO A 114 3.45 -14.73 -14.27
CA PRO A 114 2.18 -15.11 -14.86
C PRO A 114 1.41 -16.15 -14.04
N LEU A 115 2.10 -17.08 -13.38
CA LEU A 115 1.46 -18.06 -12.48
C LEU A 115 0.85 -17.40 -11.23
N ILE A 116 1.51 -16.39 -10.66
CA ILE A 116 0.99 -15.66 -9.50
C ILE A 116 0.15 -14.42 -9.88
N ALA A 117 -0.02 -14.11 -11.16
CA ALA A 117 -0.76 -12.92 -11.61
C ALA A 117 -2.17 -12.78 -11.01
N PRO A 118 -2.97 -13.87 -10.83
CA PRO A 118 -4.25 -13.78 -10.13
C PRO A 118 -4.12 -13.31 -8.68
N TYR A 119 -3.05 -13.71 -7.98
CA TYR A 119 -2.74 -13.25 -6.63
C TYR A 119 -2.27 -11.79 -6.61
N LEU A 120 -1.47 -11.36 -7.59
CA LEU A 120 -1.06 -9.96 -7.72
C LEU A 120 -2.26 -9.03 -7.92
N LEU A 121 -3.20 -9.43 -8.78
CA LEU A 121 -4.44 -8.70 -8.99
C LEU A 121 -5.27 -8.66 -7.71
N PHE A 122 -5.37 -9.79 -7.00
CA PHE A 122 -6.08 -9.85 -5.71
C PHE A 122 -5.53 -8.84 -4.71
N VAL A 123 -4.22 -8.86 -4.47
CA VAL A 123 -3.54 -7.97 -3.53
C VAL A 123 -3.69 -6.51 -3.95
N PHE A 124 -3.50 -6.20 -5.23
CA PHE A 124 -3.66 -4.85 -5.76
C PHE A 124 -5.06 -4.26 -5.48
N VAL A 125 -6.11 -5.06 -5.64
CA VAL A 125 -7.48 -4.60 -5.38
C VAL A 125 -7.74 -4.43 -3.88
N ILE A 126 -7.16 -5.29 -3.03
CA ILE A 126 -7.22 -5.11 -1.57
C ILE A 126 -6.51 -3.81 -1.16
N ASP A 127 -5.31 -3.55 -1.68
CA ASP A 127 -4.57 -2.32 -1.40
C ASP A 127 -5.34 -1.06 -1.84
N LEU A 128 -6.05 -1.14 -2.97
CA LEU A 128 -6.92 -0.05 -3.43
C LEU A 128 -8.09 0.19 -2.46
N LEU A 129 -8.73 -0.87 -1.97
CA LEU A 129 -9.82 -0.78 -0.98
C LEU A 129 -9.33 -0.22 0.36
N GLU A 130 -8.16 -0.68 0.81
CA GLU A 130 -7.47 -0.19 2.00
C GLU A 130 -7.13 1.30 1.86
N SER A 131 -6.63 1.73 0.70
CA SER A 131 -6.30 3.15 0.46
C SER A 131 -7.52 4.05 0.48
N LEU A 132 -8.69 3.56 0.04
CA LEU A 132 -9.93 4.34 0.09
C LEU A 132 -10.50 4.47 1.49
N SER A 133 -10.35 3.44 2.33
CA SER A 133 -11.05 3.34 3.61
C SER A 133 -10.17 3.70 4.81
N ASN A 134 -8.90 3.29 4.80
CA ASN A 134 -7.99 3.36 5.94
C ASN A 134 -6.92 4.47 5.83
N SER A 135 -6.93 5.29 4.77
CA SER A 135 -6.01 6.42 4.62
C SER A 135 -6.33 7.63 5.51
N PHE A 136 -7.56 7.71 6.04
CA PHE A 136 -8.04 8.84 6.84
C PHE A 136 -7.09 9.23 7.99
N GLY A 137 -6.80 8.29 8.89
CA GLY A 137 -6.02 8.60 10.09
C GLY A 137 -4.60 9.07 9.77
N LEU A 138 -4.02 8.58 8.67
CA LEU A 138 -2.72 9.03 8.20
C LEU A 138 -2.79 10.46 7.68
N VAL A 139 -3.78 10.78 6.83
CA VAL A 139 -3.94 12.13 6.26
C VAL A 139 -4.22 13.15 7.37
N ASP A 140 -5.13 12.84 8.29
CA ASP A 140 -5.53 13.73 9.39
C ASP A 140 -4.35 14.10 10.30
N THR A 141 -3.50 13.13 10.64
CA THR A 141 -2.39 13.36 11.57
C THR A 141 -1.10 13.84 10.90
N LEU A 142 -0.90 13.59 9.60
CA LEU A 142 0.32 13.93 8.89
C LEU A 142 0.24 15.26 8.14
N THR A 143 -0.84 15.51 7.42
CA THR A 143 -0.94 16.64 6.47
C THR A 143 -2.19 17.48 6.64
N GLN A 144 -3.24 16.97 7.30
CA GLN A 144 -4.56 17.60 7.42
C GLN A 144 -5.15 17.99 6.05
N GLY A 145 -4.84 17.22 5.00
CA GLY A 145 -5.25 17.49 3.63
C GLY A 145 -4.40 18.53 2.88
N GLY A 146 -3.43 19.17 3.53
CA GLY A 146 -2.63 20.26 2.96
C GLY A 146 -1.35 19.84 2.21
N PRO A 147 -0.66 20.80 1.58
CA PRO A 147 -1.04 22.21 1.41
C PRO A 147 -2.06 22.41 0.28
N GLY A 148 -3.05 23.29 0.48
CA GLY A 148 -4.05 23.64 -0.55
C GLY A 148 -4.91 22.49 -1.04
N ASP A 149 -5.38 21.62 -0.14
CA ASP A 149 -6.19 20.41 -0.44
C ASP A 149 -5.50 19.35 -1.32
N THR A 150 -4.19 19.46 -1.54
CA THR A 150 -3.47 18.59 -2.48
C THR A 150 -3.34 17.15 -2.01
N THR A 151 -3.43 16.89 -0.71
CA THR A 151 -3.41 15.53 -0.14
C THR A 151 -4.76 15.12 0.43
N ASN A 152 -5.85 15.78 0.03
CA ASN A 152 -7.17 15.49 0.54
C ASN A 152 -7.70 14.17 -0.05
N VAL A 153 -8.27 13.32 0.81
CA VAL A 153 -8.88 12.04 0.43
C VAL A 153 -10.36 12.05 0.80
N LEU A 154 -11.17 11.26 0.08
CA LEU A 154 -12.63 11.28 0.27
C LEU A 154 -13.06 11.04 1.72
N ALA A 155 -12.42 10.10 2.42
CA ALA A 155 -12.69 9.82 3.82
C ALA A 155 -12.39 11.02 4.74
N TYR A 156 -11.30 11.76 4.47
CA TYR A 156 -10.97 12.98 5.20
C TYR A 156 -11.97 14.09 4.91
N LYS A 157 -12.35 14.28 3.64
CA LYS A 157 -13.37 15.25 3.25
C LYS A 157 -14.73 15.01 3.91
N ILE A 158 -15.18 13.75 3.98
CA ILE A 158 -16.44 13.39 4.68
C ILE A 158 -16.39 13.83 6.15
N TYR A 159 -15.24 13.64 6.81
CA TYR A 159 -15.05 14.05 8.18
C TYR A 159 -15.04 15.57 8.33
N THR A 160 -14.25 16.28 7.52
CA THR A 160 -14.15 17.73 7.58
C THR A 160 -15.47 18.42 7.27
N ASP A 161 -16.16 18.01 6.19
CA ASP A 161 -17.41 18.65 5.77
C ASP A 161 -18.52 18.37 6.79
N GLY A 162 -18.54 17.18 7.39
CA GLY A 162 -19.64 16.74 8.27
C GLY A 162 -19.48 17.20 9.71
N PHE A 163 -18.29 17.01 10.28
CA PHE A 163 -18.03 17.33 11.70
C PHE A 163 -17.52 18.75 11.90
N MET A 164 -16.65 19.25 11.02
CA MET A 164 -16.12 20.62 11.14
C MET A 164 -17.01 21.64 10.40
N GLY A 165 -17.47 21.30 9.19
CA GLY A 165 -18.33 22.14 8.36
C GLY A 165 -19.81 22.10 8.74
N LEU A 166 -20.22 21.12 9.57
CA LEU A 166 -21.61 20.84 9.95
C LEU A 166 -22.57 20.56 8.77
N ASP A 167 -22.03 20.24 7.59
CA ASP A 167 -22.82 19.80 6.43
C ASP A 167 -23.09 18.29 6.53
N LEU A 168 -24.04 17.95 7.40
CA LEU A 168 -24.47 16.57 7.62
C LEU A 168 -25.09 15.95 6.37
N ALA A 169 -25.79 16.75 5.55
CA ALA A 169 -26.47 16.26 4.35
C ALA A 169 -25.46 15.91 3.25
N GLY A 170 -24.52 16.81 2.95
CA GLY A 170 -23.44 16.58 2.00
C GLY A 170 -22.57 15.40 2.41
N SER A 171 -22.17 15.34 3.69
CA SER A 171 -21.28 14.30 4.21
C SER A 171 -21.93 12.92 4.28
N SER A 172 -23.23 12.86 4.58
CA SER A 172 -24.01 11.62 4.50
C SER A 172 -24.08 11.11 3.06
N THR A 173 -24.29 12.00 2.08
CA THR A 173 -24.32 11.64 0.66
C THR A 173 -22.97 11.09 0.20
N LEU A 174 -21.88 11.76 0.55
CA LEU A 174 -20.52 11.30 0.24
C LEU A 174 -20.19 9.95 0.91
N SER A 175 -20.65 9.73 2.15
CA SER A 175 -20.47 8.45 2.85
C SER A 175 -21.15 7.29 2.12
N VAL A 176 -22.38 7.49 1.63
CA VAL A 176 -23.10 6.49 0.84
C VAL A 176 -22.40 6.23 -0.49
N LEU A 177 -21.91 7.27 -1.17
CA LEU A 177 -21.15 7.11 -2.42
C LEU A 177 -19.84 6.33 -2.20
N MET A 178 -19.12 6.61 -1.12
CA MET A 178 -17.92 5.88 -0.75
C MET A 178 -18.23 4.41 -0.47
N LEU A 179 -19.30 4.12 0.28
CA LEU A 179 -19.77 2.76 0.53
C LEU A 179 -20.08 2.02 -0.78
N LEU A 180 -20.82 2.66 -1.70
CA LEU A 180 -21.14 2.09 -3.01
C LEU A 180 -19.88 1.81 -3.83
N ALA A 181 -18.89 2.70 -3.80
CA ALA A 181 -17.62 2.49 -4.49
C ALA A 181 -16.86 1.28 -3.92
N VAL A 182 -16.77 1.14 -2.60
CA VAL A 182 -16.15 0.01 -1.91
C VAL A 182 -16.85 -1.31 -2.24
N VAL A 183 -18.19 -1.33 -2.21
CA VAL A 183 -18.98 -2.51 -2.58
C VAL A 183 -18.78 -2.87 -4.05
N ALA A 184 -18.81 -1.88 -4.95
CA ALA A 184 -18.62 -2.09 -6.38
C ALA A 184 -17.24 -2.69 -6.68
N LEU A 185 -16.18 -2.15 -6.06
CA LEU A 185 -14.81 -2.67 -6.19
C LEU A 185 -14.69 -4.09 -5.63
N SER A 186 -15.29 -4.36 -4.47
CA SER A 186 -15.29 -5.70 -3.86
C SER A 186 -16.01 -6.73 -4.74
N VAL A 187 -17.17 -6.38 -5.30
CA VAL A 187 -17.90 -7.26 -6.23
C VAL A 187 -17.12 -7.46 -7.53
N ALA A 188 -16.49 -6.41 -8.06
CA ALA A 188 -15.64 -6.50 -9.24
C ALA A 188 -14.46 -7.44 -9.00
N GLN A 189 -13.83 -7.38 -7.82
CA GLN A 189 -12.78 -8.29 -7.38
C GLN A 189 -13.23 -9.76 -7.46
N PHE A 190 -14.35 -10.11 -6.81
CA PHE A 190 -14.88 -11.48 -6.82
C PHE A 190 -15.21 -11.97 -8.24
N LYS A 191 -15.77 -11.10 -9.09
CA LYS A 191 -16.06 -11.45 -10.49
C LYS A 191 -14.80 -11.66 -11.32
N LEU A 192 -13.74 -10.86 -11.10
CA LEU A 192 -12.46 -11.02 -11.80
C LEU A 192 -11.77 -12.32 -11.38
N LEU A 193 -11.69 -12.60 -10.07
CA LEU A 193 -11.07 -13.81 -9.55
C LEU A 193 -11.78 -15.09 -10.03
N SER A 194 -13.11 -15.11 -10.01
CA SER A 194 -13.89 -16.26 -10.48
C SER A 194 -13.69 -16.54 -11.98
N ARG A 195 -13.40 -15.51 -12.81
CA ARG A 195 -13.03 -15.71 -14.22
C ARG A 195 -11.65 -16.36 -14.38
N PHE A 196 -10.68 -16.00 -13.55
CA PHE A 196 -9.34 -16.59 -13.60
C PHE A 196 -9.32 -18.05 -13.11
N GLN A 197 -10.03 -18.37 -12.03
CA GLN A 197 -10.15 -19.75 -11.55
C GLN A 197 -10.78 -20.69 -12.61
N ARG A 198 -11.77 -20.22 -13.36
CA ARG A 198 -12.38 -21.00 -14.46
C ARG A 198 -11.45 -21.26 -15.64
N ARG A 199 -10.40 -20.44 -15.84
CA ARG A 199 -9.40 -20.66 -16.90
C ARG A 199 -8.34 -21.67 -16.50
N GLY A 200 -7.92 -21.68 -15.23
CA GLY A 200 -6.95 -22.66 -14.71
C GLY A 200 -7.47 -24.11 -14.63
N VAL A 201 -8.79 -24.32 -14.62
CA VAL A 201 -9.41 -25.66 -14.68
C VAL A 201 -9.49 -26.22 -16.11
N LYS A 202 -9.23 -25.40 -17.13
CA LYS A 202 -9.33 -25.78 -18.55
C LYS A 202 -7.99 -25.95 -19.26
N ALA A 203 -6.87 -25.74 -18.57
CA ALA A 203 -5.51 -25.97 -19.06
C ALA A 203 -4.90 -27.15 -18.28
#